data_AF-A0A2V4KGL5-F1
#
_entry.id   AF-A0A2V4KGL5-F1
#
_cell.length_a   1.000
_cell.length_b   1.000
_cell.length_c   1.000
_cell.angle_alpha   90.00
_cell.angle_beta   90.00
_cell.angle_gamma   90.00
#
_symmetry.space_group_name_H-M   'P 1'
#
loop_
_entity.id
_entity.type
_entity.pdbx_description
1 polymer ?
#
loop_
_entity_poly.entity_id
_entity_poly.type
_entity_poly.pdbx_seq_one_letter_code
_entity_poly.pdbx_strand_id
1 'polypeptide(L)'
;MILCIHCQVPPELRRQPDGDLVMWICPVCNNRGEATPSEARALSSWQLVNDADLPPHTCRAKTPPRFFISAAKWGSRCAGCDFVDHGYATIEGARAGWARATR
;
A
#
# COMPACT_ATOMS: atom_id res chain seq x y z
N MET A 1 -1.06 -4.45 16.13
CA MET A 1 -0.30 -4.33 14.86
C MET A 1 -1.12 -4.96 13.76
N ILE A 2 -1.41 -4.24 12.66
CA ILE A 2 -2.26 -4.74 11.56
C ILE A 2 -1.46 -5.71 10.68
N LEU A 3 -2.06 -6.84 10.31
CA LEU A 3 -1.48 -7.85 9.42
C LEU A 3 -1.57 -7.43 7.95
N CYS A 4 -0.73 -8.01 7.10
CA CYS A 4 -0.82 -7.75 5.67
C CYS A 4 -2.17 -8.20 5.10
N ILE A 5 -2.91 -7.31 4.44
CA ILE A 5 -4.23 -7.62 3.84
C ILE A 5 -4.17 -8.73 2.78
N HIS A 6 -3.01 -8.94 2.14
CA HIS A 6 -2.87 -9.92 1.06
C HIS A 6 -2.54 -11.33 1.53
N CYS A 7 -1.83 -11.47 2.67
CA CYS A 7 -1.27 -12.75 3.09
C CYS A 7 -1.33 -13.00 4.59
N GLN A 8 -1.90 -12.07 5.37
CA GLN A 8 -2.10 -12.19 6.82
C GLN A 8 -0.80 -12.39 7.62
N VAL A 9 0.33 -11.95 7.07
CA VAL A 9 1.65 -12.00 7.73
C VAL A 9 1.92 -10.67 8.44
N PRO A 10 2.49 -10.68 9.68
CA PRO A 10 2.93 -9.46 10.34
C PRO A 10 3.98 -8.69 9.51
N PRO A 11 3.97 -7.34 9.55
CA PRO A 11 5.02 -6.58 8.89
C PRO A 11 6.34 -6.68 9.64
N GLU A 12 7.43 -6.38 8.93
CA GLU A 12 8.72 -6.06 9.51
C GLU A 12 9.05 -4.57 9.28
N LEU A 13 9.80 -3.97 10.21
CA LEU A 13 10.36 -2.64 10.03
C LEU A 13 11.67 -2.76 9.23
N ARG A 14 11.72 -2.14 8.05
CA ARG A 14 12.90 -2.09 7.20
C ARG A 14 13.50 -0.69 7.19
N ARG A 15 14.80 -0.60 7.47
CA ARG A 15 15.62 0.60 7.31
C ARG A 15 16.33 0.55 5.96
N GLN A 16 16.33 1.65 5.21
CA GLN A 16 17.07 1.68 3.95
C GLN A 16 18.58 1.77 4.23
N PRO A 17 19.44 1.06 3.46
CA PRO A 17 20.89 1.01 3.73
C PRO A 17 21.59 2.37 3.66
N ASP A 18 21.11 3.25 2.79
CA ASP A 18 21.81 4.48 2.40
C ASP A 18 21.12 5.76 2.93
N GLY A 19 20.20 5.65 3.89
CA GLY A 19 19.50 6.82 4.41
C GLY A 19 18.67 6.60 5.67
N ASP A 20 18.14 7.70 6.19
CA ASP A 20 17.35 7.74 7.43
C ASP A 20 15.90 7.27 7.25
N LEU A 21 15.56 6.67 6.10
CA LEU A 21 14.20 6.27 5.78
C LEU A 21 13.88 4.90 6.36
N VAL A 22 12.72 4.83 7.01
CA VAL A 22 12.14 3.59 7.52
C VAL A 22 10.79 3.33 6.87
N MET A 23 10.47 2.05 6.68
CA MET A 23 9.16 1.62 6.18
C MET A 23 8.75 0.29 6.83
N TRP A 24 7.46 0.12 7.05
CA TRP A 24 6.88 -1.18 7.38
C TRP A 24 6.50 -1.91 6.10
N ILE A 25 6.93 -3.17 5.99
CA ILE A 25 6.79 -3.98 4.79
C ILE A 25 6.41 -5.42 5.14
N CYS A 26 5.59 -6.03 4.30
CA CYS A 26 5.31 -7.46 4.37
C CYS A 26 6.51 -8.25 3.80
N PRO A 27 7.14 -9.16 4.58
CA PRO A 27 8.30 -9.92 4.11
C PRO A 27 7.97 -10.93 3.00
N VAL A 28 6.70 -11.28 2.81
CA VAL A 28 6.27 -12.28 1.82
C VAL A 28 5.87 -11.65 0.49
N CYS A 29 4.98 -10.66 0.51
CA CYS A 29 4.38 -10.13 -0.72
C CYS A 29 4.85 -8.72 -1.10
N ASN A 30 5.78 -8.14 -0.32
CA ASN A 30 6.34 -6.80 -0.48
C ASN A 30 5.31 -5.65 -0.47
N ASN A 31 4.06 -5.88 -0.03
CA ASN A 31 3.15 -4.79 0.30
C ASN A 31 3.79 -3.92 1.39
N ARG A 32 3.71 -2.60 1.27
CA ARG A 32 4.45 -1.68 2.13
C ARG A 32 3.76 -0.35 2.25
N GLY A 33 4.00 0.31 3.37
CA GLY A 33 3.71 1.73 3.55
C GLY A 33 4.72 2.63 2.83
N GLU A 34 4.65 3.92 3.13
CA GLU A 34 5.60 4.92 2.68
C GLU A 34 6.95 4.78 3.42
N ALA A 35 8.04 5.00 2.70
CA ALA A 35 9.37 5.16 3.28
C ALA A 35 9.58 6.61 3.72
N THR A 36 9.83 6.82 5.01
CA THR A 36 9.81 8.15 5.64
C THR A 36 10.78 8.17 6.82
N PRO A 37 11.35 9.33 7.19
CA PRO A 37 12.27 9.41 8.34
C PRO A 37 11.58 9.23 9.71
N SER A 38 10.25 9.15 9.75
CA SER A 38 9.48 9.02 10.98
C SER A 38 8.84 7.62 11.08
N GLU A 39 9.25 6.84 12.07
CA GLU A 39 8.67 5.51 12.32
C GLU A 39 7.16 5.56 12.56
N ALA A 40 6.68 6.60 13.24
CA ALA A 40 5.24 6.83 13.44
C ALA A 40 4.50 7.04 12.13
N ARG A 41 5.05 7.84 11.20
CA ARG A 41 4.47 8.01 9.86
C ARG A 41 4.56 6.73 9.03
N ALA A 42 5.67 6.00 9.11
CA ALA A 42 5.82 4.71 8.45
C ALA A 42 4.75 3.73 8.93
N LEU A 43 4.50 3.68 10.24
CA LEU A 43 3.47 2.81 10.83
C LEU A 43 2.06 3.25 10.40
N SER A 44 1.78 4.55 10.40
CA SER A 44 0.50 5.09 9.94
C SER A 44 0.22 4.72 8.48
N SER A 45 1.22 4.86 7.60
CA SER A 45 1.08 4.50 6.18
C SER A 45 0.90 2.98 5.98
N TRP A 46 1.50 2.15 6.83
CA TRP A 46 1.26 0.70 6.84
C TRP A 46 -0.18 0.36 7.24
N GLN A 47 -0.69 0.99 8.29
CA GLN A 47 -2.08 0.82 8.71
C GLN A 47 -3.03 1.25 7.59
N LEU A 48 -2.72 2.35 6.91
CA LEU A 48 -3.51 2.90 5.80
C LEU A 48 -3.65 1.92 4.61
N VAL A 49 -2.56 1.27 4.19
CA VAL A 49 -2.57 0.32 3.05
C VAL A 49 -3.02 -1.09 3.41
N ASN A 50 -3.19 -1.38 4.70
CA ASN A 50 -3.72 -2.66 5.20
C ASN A 50 -5.04 -2.49 5.95
N ASP A 51 -5.73 -1.38 5.70
CA ASP A 51 -7.06 -1.13 6.25
C ASP A 51 -8.05 -2.17 5.70
N ALA A 52 -8.74 -2.86 6.61
CA ALA A 52 -9.69 -3.92 6.28
C ALA A 52 -10.93 -3.39 5.54
N ASP A 53 -11.22 -2.09 5.67
CA ASP A 53 -12.37 -1.44 5.03
C ASP A 53 -12.06 -0.99 3.59
N LEU A 54 -10.87 -1.29 3.06
CA LEU A 54 -10.55 -1.01 1.65
C LEU A 54 -11.45 -1.83 0.73
N PRO A 55 -12.27 -1.19 -0.13
CA PRO A 55 -13.14 -1.93 -1.04
C PRO A 55 -12.30 -2.76 -2.01
N PRO A 56 -12.65 -4.03 -2.27
CA PRO A 56 -12.02 -4.79 -3.34
C PRO A 56 -12.40 -4.19 -4.70
N HIS A 57 -11.61 -4.49 -5.73
CA HIS A 57 -12.00 -4.14 -7.09
C HIS A 57 -13.27 -4.88 -7.52
N THR A 58 -14.09 -4.27 -8.39
CA THR A 58 -15.37 -4.82 -8.86
C THR A 58 -15.22 -5.95 -9.89
N CYS A 59 -13.99 -6.37 -10.20
CA CYS A 59 -13.74 -7.50 -11.08
C CYS A 59 -14.08 -8.84 -10.41
N ARG A 60 -14.17 -9.91 -11.21
CA ARG A 60 -14.49 -11.26 -10.73
C ARG A 60 -13.55 -11.77 -9.62
N ALA A 61 -12.28 -11.36 -9.65
CA ALA A 61 -11.27 -11.78 -8.69
C ALA A 61 -11.41 -11.11 -7.31
N LYS A 62 -12.13 -9.98 -7.21
CA LYS A 62 -12.40 -9.24 -5.97
C LYS A 62 -11.15 -9.03 -5.09
N THR A 63 -10.00 -8.75 -5.71
CA THR A 63 -8.74 -8.60 -4.98
C THR A 63 -8.68 -7.24 -4.27
N PRO A 64 -8.07 -7.16 -3.09
CA PRO A 64 -7.77 -5.87 -2.47
C PRO A 64 -6.70 -5.10 -3.27
N PRO A 65 -6.57 -3.77 -3.09
CA PRO A 65 -5.59 -2.96 -3.82
C PRO A 65 -4.15 -3.35 -3.51
N ARG A 66 -3.29 -3.34 -4.52
CA ARG A 66 -1.83 -3.28 -4.32
C ARG A 66 -1.33 -1.87 -4.61
N PHE A 67 -0.84 -1.19 -3.58
CA PHE A 67 -0.21 0.12 -3.75
C PHE A 67 1.23 -0.01 -4.26
N PHE A 68 1.63 0.91 -5.13
CA PHE A 68 2.97 0.93 -5.72
C PHE A 68 3.43 2.36 -5.96
N ILE A 69 4.74 2.53 -6.17
CA ILE A 69 5.35 3.79 -6.57
C ILE A 69 6.02 3.61 -7.93
N SER A 70 5.80 4.55 -8.85
CA SER A 70 6.42 4.62 -10.17
C SER A 70 6.66 6.08 -10.53
N ALA A 71 7.85 6.42 -11.05
CA ALA A 71 8.24 7.80 -11.37
C ALA A 71 7.93 8.82 -10.24
N ALA A 72 8.25 8.44 -8.99
CA ALA A 72 7.97 9.23 -7.77
C ALA A 72 6.47 9.56 -7.53
N LYS A 73 5.56 8.85 -8.19
CA LYS A 73 4.12 8.94 -7.98
C LYS A 73 3.58 7.62 -7.46
N TRP A 74 2.62 7.73 -6.54
CA TRP A 74 1.88 6.61 -6.02
C TRP A 74 0.76 6.19 -6.97
N GLY A 75 0.43 4.91 -6.91
CA GLY A 75 -0.68 4.30 -7.60
C GLY A 75 -1.17 3.07 -6.87
N SER A 76 -2.26 2.51 -7.39
CA SER A 76 -2.90 1.30 -6.91
C SER A 76 -3.27 0.42 -8.10
N ARG A 77 -3.21 -0.90 -7.93
CA ARG A 77 -3.60 -1.85 -8.97
C ARG A 77 -4.40 -3.02 -8.43
N CYS A 78 -5.27 -3.57 -9.27
CA CYS A 78 -5.96 -4.84 -9.04
C CYS A 78 -5.09 -5.99 -9.56
N ALA A 79 -4.72 -6.94 -8.70
CA ALA A 79 -3.92 -8.10 -9.12
C ALA A 79 -4.70 -9.14 -9.95
N GLY A 80 -6.04 -9.03 -10.04
CA GLY A 80 -6.88 -10.00 -10.74
C GLY A 80 -7.33 -9.58 -12.14
N CYS A 81 -7.26 -8.29 -12.49
CA CYS A 81 -7.67 -7.79 -13.81
C CYS A 81 -6.76 -6.68 -14.36
N ASP A 82 -5.64 -6.41 -13.70
CA ASP A 82 -4.65 -5.41 -14.08
C ASP A 82 -5.18 -3.98 -14.25
N PHE A 83 -6.33 -3.66 -13.64
CA PHE A 83 -6.75 -2.26 -13.46
C PHE A 83 -5.67 -1.49 -12.70
N VAL A 84 -5.32 -0.30 -13.19
CA VAL A 84 -4.31 0.60 -12.62
C VAL A 84 -4.88 2.01 -12.50
N ASP A 85 -4.71 2.62 -11.33
CA ASP A 85 -4.97 4.03 -11.07
C ASP A 85 -3.72 4.66 -10.41
N HIS A 86 -3.10 5.65 -11.07
CA HIS A 86 -1.78 6.17 -10.70
C HIS A 86 -1.60 7.66 -11.01
N GLY A 87 -0.50 8.24 -10.49
CA GLY A 87 -0.17 9.66 -10.69
C GLY A 87 -0.32 10.52 -9.42
N TYR A 88 -0.63 9.88 -8.29
CA TYR A 88 -0.83 10.57 -7.02
C TYR A 88 0.50 10.97 -6.39
N ALA A 89 0.54 12.15 -5.76
CA ALA A 89 1.75 12.62 -5.07
C ALA A 89 2.00 11.84 -3.77
N THR A 90 0.97 11.28 -3.13
CA THR A 90 1.06 10.59 -1.84
C THR A 90 0.28 9.28 -1.84
N ILE A 91 0.59 8.42 -0.88
CA ILE A 91 -0.06 7.12 -0.68
C ILE A 91 -1.53 7.27 -0.28
N GLU A 92 -1.88 8.31 0.48
CA GLU A 92 -3.26 8.69 0.81
C GLU A 92 -4.03 9.09 -0.44
N GLY A 93 -3.39 9.84 -1.35
CA GLY A 93 -3.96 10.18 -2.64
C GLY A 93 -4.29 8.95 -3.46
N ALA A 94 -3.36 7.98 -3.52
CA ALA A 94 -3.60 6.71 -4.21
C ALA A 94 -4.71 5.89 -3.55
N ARG A 95 -4.81 5.88 -2.22
CA ARG A 95 -5.92 5.22 -1.50
C ARG A 95 -7.26 5.87 -1.80
N ALA A 96 -7.34 7.20 -1.80
CA ALA A 96 -8.54 7.93 -2.17
C ALA A 96 -8.93 7.67 -3.64
N GLY A 97 -7.95 7.63 -4.54
CA GLY A 97 -8.11 7.26 -5.94
C GLY A 97 -8.75 5.89 -6.12
N TRP A 98 -8.19 4.88 -5.45
CA TRP A 98 -8.74 3.52 -5.43
C TRP A 98 -10.19 3.49 -4.93
N ALA A 99 -10.47 4.12 -3.79
CA ALA A 99 -11.83 4.15 -3.24
C ALA A 99 -12.83 4.83 -4.18
N ARG A 100 -12.39 5.82 -4.97
CA ARG A 100 -13.21 6.45 -6.02
C ARG A 100 -13.46 5.51 -7.21
N ALA A 101 -12.45 4.75 -7.62
CA ALA A 101 -12.53 3.86 -8.78
C ALA A 101 -13.31 2.56 -8.52
N THR A 102 -13.52 2.19 -7.26
CA THR A 102 -14.11 0.89 -6.85
C THR A 102 -15.49 1.01 -6.20
N ARG A 103 -16.01 2.23 -6.04
CA ARG A 103 -17.39 2.52 -5.65
C ARG A 103 -18.24 2.76 -6.89
#